data_AF-A0A7X3HE84-F1
#
_entry.id   AF-A0A7X3HE84-F1
#
_cell.length_a   1.000
_cell.length_b   1.000
_cell.length_c   1.000
_cell.angle_alpha   90.00
_cell.angle_beta   90.00
_cell.angle_gamma   90.00
#
_symmetry.space_group_name_H-M   'P 1'
#
loop_
_entity.id
_entity.type
_entity.pdbx_description
1 polymer ?
#
loop_
_entity_poly.entity_id
_entity_poly.type
_entity_poly.pdbx_seq_one_letter_code
_entity_poly.pdbx_strand_id
1 'polypeptide(L)'
;GYTKEAGVRNLERKIGDICRKAARKIMEEKAEEVVVTTENLEDFLGRARYTRQKKNQTDEVGTVRGLAWTSVGGDTLQIEVNLMPGKGEFLLTGQLGDVMKESAQAGISYIRSVADRYDIDPEFFQ
;
A
#
# COMPACT_ATOMS: atom_id res chain seq x y z
N GLY A 1 12.06 -6.63 -0.47
CA GLY A 1 11.43 -5.33 -0.75
C GLY A 1 12.13 -4.57 -1.85
N TYR A 2 12.39 -5.20 -2.99
CA TYR A 2 13.16 -4.59 -4.10
C TYR A 2 12.36 -4.47 -5.40
N THR A 3 11.20 -5.12 -5.46
CA THR A 3 10.25 -5.05 -6.56
C THR A 3 8.82 -4.98 -6.00
N LYS A 4 7.93 -4.31 -6.73
CA LYS A 4 6.47 -4.30 -6.51
C LYS A 4 5.81 -4.21 -7.89
N GLU A 5 5.51 -5.37 -8.48
CA GLU A 5 4.98 -5.51 -9.83
C GLU A 5 4.21 -6.83 -9.96
N ALA A 6 3.30 -6.92 -10.93
CA ALA A 6 2.61 -8.17 -11.26
C ALA A 6 3.48 -9.12 -12.11
N GLY A 7 4.44 -8.58 -12.87
CA GLY A 7 5.37 -9.35 -13.70
C GLY A 7 6.72 -9.61 -13.00
N VAL A 8 7.77 -9.82 -13.80
CA VAL A 8 9.14 -10.09 -13.32
C VAL A 8 10.22 -9.20 -13.96
N ARG A 9 9.83 -8.09 -14.60
CA ARG A 9 10.76 -7.25 -15.36
C ARG A 9 11.74 -6.51 -14.45
N ASN A 10 11.27 -5.99 -13.32
CA ASN A 10 12.15 -5.39 -12.33
C ASN A 10 12.95 -6.46 -11.57
N LEU A 11 12.37 -7.65 -11.36
CA LEU A 11 13.12 -8.76 -10.77
C LEU A 11 14.35 -9.12 -11.62
N GLU A 12 14.18 -9.29 -12.93
CA GLU A 12 15.27 -9.55 -13.86
C GLU A 12 16.36 -8.47 -13.78
N ARG A 13 15.96 -7.19 -13.78
CA ARG A 13 16.90 -6.07 -13.60
C ARG A 13 17.68 -6.14 -12.30
N LYS A 14 17.03 -6.50 -11.20
CA LYS A 14 17.66 -6.63 -9.87
C LYS A 14 18.64 -7.80 -9.81
N ILE A 15 18.31 -8.93 -10.44
CA ILE A 15 19.24 -10.05 -10.59
C ILE A 15 20.47 -9.59 -11.40
N GLY A 16 20.27 -8.85 -12.49
CA GLY A 16 21.36 -8.28 -13.27
C GLY A 16 22.25 -7.31 -12.47
N ASP A 17 21.67 -6.48 -11.59
CA ASP A 17 22.41 -5.60 -10.68
C ASP A 17 23.31 -6.42 -9.74
N ILE A 18 22.78 -7.51 -9.16
CA ILE A 18 23.53 -8.43 -8.29
C ILE A 18 24.68 -9.06 -9.06
N CYS A 19 24.43 -9.64 -10.24
CA CYS A 19 25.45 -10.30 -11.05
C CYS A 19 26.60 -9.35 -11.41
N ARG A 20 26.30 -8.10 -11.81
CA ARG A 20 27.34 -7.10 -12.12
C ARG A 20 28.21 -6.78 -10.89
N LYS A 21 27.59 -6.65 -9.72
CA LYS A 21 28.31 -6.32 -8.50
C LYS A 21 29.11 -7.50 -7.95
N ALA A 22 28.60 -8.72 -8.09
CA ALA A 22 29.34 -9.94 -7.80
C ALA A 22 30.57 -10.09 -8.71
N ALA A 23 30.42 -9.87 -10.02
CA ALA A 23 31.54 -9.91 -10.96
C ALA A 23 32.63 -8.89 -10.62
N ARG A 24 32.24 -7.67 -10.22
CA ARG A 24 33.18 -6.66 -9.74
C ARG A 24 33.92 -7.13 -8.47
N LYS A 25 33.21 -7.73 -7.52
CA LYS A 25 33.79 -8.23 -6.27
C LYS A 25 34.79 -9.37 -6.51
N ILE A 26 34.46 -10.31 -7.40
CA ILE A 26 35.37 -11.38 -7.84
C ILE A 26 36.66 -10.80 -8.41
N MET A 27 36.54 -9.76 -9.26
CA MET A 27 37.71 -9.12 -9.88
C MET A 27 38.57 -8.34 -8.87
N GLU A 28 37.96 -7.54 -7.99
CA GLU A 28 38.66 -6.67 -7.04
C GLU A 28 39.25 -7.44 -5.85
N GLU A 29 38.49 -8.39 -5.30
CA GLU A 29 38.85 -9.14 -4.08
C GLU A 29 39.48 -10.51 -4.39
N LYS A 30 39.57 -10.89 -5.68
CA LYS A 30 40.01 -12.23 -6.13
C LYS A 30 39.24 -13.38 -5.46
N ALA A 31 37.97 -13.16 -5.14
CA ALA A 31 37.10 -14.18 -4.58
C ALA A 31 36.77 -15.26 -5.63
N GLU A 32 36.84 -16.54 -5.27
CA GLU A 32 36.45 -17.64 -6.17
C GLU A 32 34.93 -17.75 -6.34
N GLU A 33 34.17 -17.39 -5.31
CA GLU A 33 32.71 -17.47 -5.28
C GLU A 33 32.11 -16.27 -4.53
N VAL A 34 30.91 -15.84 -4.93
CA VAL A 34 30.11 -14.84 -4.22
C VAL A 34 28.74 -15.41 -3.91
N VAL A 35 28.48 -15.68 -2.63
CA VAL A 35 27.18 -16.15 -2.14
C VAL A 35 26.33 -14.97 -1.68
N VAL A 36 25.16 -14.81 -2.27
CA VAL A 36 24.19 -13.75 -1.93
C VAL A 36 23.08 -14.35 -1.07
N THR A 37 22.94 -13.83 0.14
CA THR A 37 21.94 -14.25 1.12
C THR A 37 21.00 -13.09 1.45
N THR A 38 19.95 -13.35 2.23
CA THR A 38 19.04 -12.30 2.68
C THR A 38 19.72 -11.25 3.55
N GLU A 39 20.76 -11.63 4.28
CA GLU A 39 21.48 -10.78 5.23
C GLU A 39 22.42 -9.81 4.52
N ASN A 40 23.05 -10.24 3.42
CA ASN A 40 23.99 -9.41 2.65
C ASN A 40 23.37 -8.76 1.40
N LEU A 41 22.10 -9.01 1.11
CA LEU A 41 21.41 -8.49 -0.09
C LEU A 41 21.46 -6.96 -0.20
N GLU A 42 21.44 -6.26 0.94
CA GLU A 42 21.57 -4.79 0.99
C GLU A 42 22.93 -4.31 0.48
N ASP A 43 24.00 -5.09 0.67
CA ASP A 43 25.32 -4.78 0.10
C ASP A 43 25.28 -4.80 -1.42
N PHE A 44 24.37 -5.57 -2.04
CA PHE A 44 24.25 -5.65 -3.49
C PHE A 44 23.27 -4.62 -4.05
N LEU A 45 22.07 -4.55 -3.48
CA LEU A 45 20.94 -3.78 -4.03
C LEU A 45 20.65 -2.46 -3.31
N GLY A 46 21.36 -2.18 -2.21
CA GLY A 46 21.05 -1.08 -1.29
C GLY A 46 19.85 -1.39 -0.40
N ARG A 47 19.38 -0.36 0.32
CA ARG A 47 18.22 -0.48 1.22
C ARG A 47 16.97 -0.94 0.47
N ALA A 48 16.20 -1.82 1.11
CA ALA A 48 14.89 -2.22 0.62
C ALA A 48 13.98 -0.99 0.47
N ARG A 49 13.36 -0.84 -0.71
CA ARG A 49 12.51 0.32 -1.05
C ARG A 49 11.03 0.06 -0.78
N TYR A 50 10.63 -1.21 -0.78
CA TYR A 50 9.24 -1.61 -0.61
C TYR A 50 9.07 -2.41 0.67
N THR A 51 8.19 -1.91 1.53
CA THR A 51 7.69 -2.64 2.69
C THR A 51 6.34 -3.26 2.30
N ARG A 52 6.18 -4.57 2.53
CA ARG A 52 4.86 -5.18 2.43
C ARG A 52 4.01 -4.66 3.59
N GLN A 53 2.90 -4.00 3.29
CA GLN A 53 1.90 -3.69 4.31
C GLN A 53 1.30 -5.00 4.80
N LYS A 54 1.65 -5.41 6.02
CA LYS A 54 1.06 -6.58 6.67
C LYS A 54 -0.45 -6.36 6.82
N LYS A 55 -1.21 -7.44 6.92
CA LYS A 55 -2.61 -7.38 7.37
C LYS A 55 -2.64 -6.72 8.75
N ASN A 56 -3.66 -5.92 9.03
CA ASN A 56 -3.93 -5.39 10.36
C ASN A 56 -3.98 -6.58 11.33
N GLN A 57 -3.31 -6.44 12.48
CA GLN A 57 -3.19 -7.54 13.44
C GLN A 57 -4.53 -7.81 14.14
N THR A 58 -5.35 -6.77 14.26
CA THR A 58 -6.68 -6.77 14.87
C THR A 58 -7.62 -5.94 14.00
N ASP A 59 -8.92 -6.12 14.19
CA ASP A 59 -9.93 -5.28 13.56
C ASP A 59 -9.90 -3.87 14.17
N GLU A 60 -10.00 -2.85 13.33
CA GLU A 60 -9.89 -1.44 13.72
C GLU A 60 -11.13 -0.68 13.27
N VAL A 61 -11.76 0.05 14.20
CA VAL A 61 -12.89 0.93 13.89
C VAL A 61 -12.41 2.08 13.01
N GLY A 62 -13.14 2.36 11.94
CA GLY A 62 -12.81 3.45 11.00
C GLY A 62 -11.74 3.10 9.97
N THR A 63 -11.27 1.85 9.92
CA THR A 63 -10.32 1.40 8.90
C THR A 63 -10.87 0.21 8.14
N VAL A 64 -10.79 0.26 6.81
CA VAL A 64 -11.17 -0.86 5.94
C VAL A 64 -10.11 -1.08 4.86
N ARG A 65 -9.94 -2.34 4.44
CA ARG A 65 -9.02 -2.70 3.37
C ARG A 65 -9.77 -3.00 2.08
N GLY A 66 -9.63 -2.10 1.11
CA GLY A 66 -10.16 -2.27 -0.24
C GLY A 66 -9.16 -2.94 -1.17
N LEU A 67 -9.69 -3.55 -2.23
CA LEU A 67 -8.90 -3.94 -3.39
C LEU A 67 -9.06 -2.87 -4.46
N ALA A 68 -7.94 -2.39 -4.97
CA ALA A 68 -7.90 -1.40 -6.03
C ALA A 68 -7.23 -1.98 -7.26
N TRP A 69 -7.70 -1.56 -8.43
CA TRP A 69 -7.00 -1.78 -9.67
C TRP A 69 -6.07 -0.61 -9.95
N THR A 70 -4.78 -0.87 -10.02
CA THR A 70 -3.76 0.11 -10.38
C THR A 70 -3.22 -0.18 -11.78
N SER A 71 -2.47 0.76 -12.36
CA SER A 71 -1.84 0.59 -13.67
C SER A 71 -0.85 -0.59 -13.74
N VAL A 72 -0.41 -1.11 -12.59
CA VAL A 72 0.54 -2.23 -12.49
C VAL A 72 -0.10 -3.52 -11.96
N GLY A 73 -1.43 -3.56 -11.82
CA GLY A 73 -2.21 -4.71 -11.34
C GLY A 73 -3.04 -4.38 -10.09
N GLY A 74 -3.56 -5.44 -9.45
CA GLY A 74 -4.29 -5.30 -8.20
C GLY A 74 -3.39 -4.87 -7.05
N ASP A 75 -3.83 -3.91 -6.24
CA ASP A 75 -3.19 -3.50 -5.00
C ASP A 75 -4.21 -3.44 -3.86
N THR A 76 -3.73 -3.56 -2.62
CA THR A 76 -4.59 -3.35 -1.44
C THR A 76 -4.46 -1.90 -1.00
N LEU A 77 -5.58 -1.19 -0.87
CA LEU A 77 -5.63 0.15 -0.31
C LEU A 77 -6.29 0.11 1.06
N GLN A 78 -5.73 0.86 2.00
CA GLN A 78 -6.33 1.11 3.30
C GLN A 78 -7.13 2.42 3.20
N ILE A 79 -8.43 2.35 3.47
CA ILE A 79 -9.31 3.51 3.54
C ILE A 79 -9.58 3.75 5.02
N GLU A 80 -9.36 5.00 5.44
CA GLU A 80 -9.50 5.43 6.82
C GLU A 80 -10.56 6.52 6.91
N VAL A 81 -11.36 6.47 7.97
CA VAL A 81 -12.32 7.50 8.33
C VAL A 81 -12.09 7.90 9.78
N ASN A 82 -12.11 9.21 10.03
CA ASN A 82 -11.98 9.77 11.36
C ASN A 82 -13.16 10.71 11.62
N LEU A 83 -13.60 10.73 12.89
CA LEU A 83 -14.65 11.60 13.36
C LEU A 83 -14.04 12.72 14.18
N MET A 84 -14.45 13.95 13.89
CA MET A 84 -14.03 15.13 14.63
C MET A 84 -15.28 15.93 15.03
N PRO A 85 -15.31 16.54 16.23
CA PRO A 85 -16.40 17.44 16.60
C PRO A 85 -16.51 18.58 15.58
N GLY A 86 -17.70 18.81 15.03
CA GLY A 86 -17.92 19.74 13.94
C GLY A 86 -19.38 19.86 13.53
N LYS A 87 -19.61 20.49 12.37
CA LYS A 87 -20.94 20.77 11.81
C LYS A 87 -21.31 19.82 10.65
N GLY A 88 -20.98 18.53 10.80
CA GLY A 88 -21.31 17.54 9.77
C GLY A 88 -20.55 17.64 8.44
N GLU A 89 -19.41 18.34 8.37
CA GLU A 89 -18.61 18.45 7.14
C GLU A 89 -17.99 17.09 6.74
N PHE A 90 -18.16 16.71 5.48
CA PHE A 90 -17.60 15.48 4.91
C PHE A 90 -16.40 15.82 4.02
N LEU A 91 -15.19 15.68 4.57
CA LEU A 91 -13.94 16.00 3.89
C LEU A 91 -13.26 14.74 3.35
N LEU A 92 -12.91 14.78 2.06
CA LEU A 92 -12.25 13.70 1.35
C LEU A 92 -10.81 14.09 1.00
N THR A 93 -9.84 13.29 1.45
CA THR A 93 -8.41 13.54 1.24
C THR A 93 -7.74 12.36 0.51
N GLY A 94 -6.46 12.51 0.14
CA GLY A 94 -5.71 11.43 -0.52
C GLY A 94 -5.74 11.44 -2.05
N GLN A 95 -5.93 12.62 -2.67
CA GLN A 95 -5.93 12.81 -4.14
C GLN A 95 -6.91 11.88 -4.87
N LEU A 96 -8.11 11.72 -4.32
CA LEU A 96 -9.16 10.90 -4.91
C LEU A 96 -9.63 11.51 -6.25
N GLY A 97 -9.79 10.65 -7.26
CA GLY A 97 -10.44 11.03 -8.51
C GLY A 97 -11.93 11.27 -8.31
N ASP A 98 -12.58 11.95 -9.26
CA ASP A 98 -13.96 12.40 -9.08
C ASP A 98 -14.96 11.25 -8.94
N VAL A 99 -14.76 10.14 -9.66
CA VAL A 99 -15.56 8.91 -9.51
C VAL A 99 -15.47 8.34 -8.08
N MET A 100 -14.30 8.43 -7.45
CA MET A 100 -14.12 7.92 -6.10
C MET A 100 -14.74 8.86 -5.06
N LYS A 101 -14.72 10.17 -5.30
CA LYS A 101 -15.45 11.15 -4.48
C LYS A 101 -16.96 10.95 -4.55
N GLU A 102 -17.49 10.72 -5.76
CA GLU A 102 -18.90 10.41 -5.96
C GLU A 102 -19.31 9.10 -5.26
N SER A 103 -18.48 8.06 -5.36
CA SER A 103 -18.69 6.80 -4.65
C SER A 103 -18.73 6.99 -3.13
N ALA A 104 -17.82 7.82 -2.58
CA ALA A 104 -17.83 8.16 -1.16
C ALA A 104 -19.10 8.93 -0.75
N GLN A 105 -19.58 9.86 -1.59
CA GLN A 105 -20.85 10.57 -1.37
C GLN A 105 -22.07 9.65 -1.44
N ALA A 106 -22.07 8.67 -2.35
CA ALA A 106 -23.11 7.64 -2.41
C ALA A 106 -23.08 6.76 -1.15
N GLY A 107 -21.89 6.40 -0.67
CA GLY A 107 -21.70 5.64 0.58
C GLY A 107 -22.29 6.36 1.79
N ILE A 108 -21.96 7.64 2.00
CA ILE A 108 -22.51 8.40 3.14
C ILE A 108 -24.03 8.58 3.01
N SER A 109 -24.55 8.76 1.79
CA SER A 109 -25.99 8.85 1.54
C SER A 109 -26.71 7.54 1.87
N TYR A 110 -26.11 6.41 1.53
CA TYR A 110 -26.65 5.09 1.90
C TYR A 110 -26.67 4.91 3.42
N ILE A 111 -25.57 5.20 4.11
CA ILE A 111 -25.50 5.10 5.58
C ILE A 111 -26.60 5.95 6.23
N ARG A 112 -26.80 7.19 5.75
CA ARG A 112 -27.90 8.07 6.22
C ARG A 112 -29.27 7.43 6.06
N SER A 113 -29.52 6.71 4.96
CA SER A 113 -30.82 6.07 4.70
C SER A 113 -31.11 4.83 5.56
N VAL A 114 -30.09 4.26 6.20
CA VAL A 114 -30.21 3.07 7.06
C VAL A 114 -29.77 3.34 8.50
N ALA A 115 -29.55 4.62 8.88
CA ALA A 115 -29.00 5.02 10.18
C ALA A 115 -29.79 4.44 11.37
N ASP A 116 -31.12 4.49 11.30
CA ASP A 116 -32.02 3.97 12.33
C ASP A 116 -31.82 2.47 12.60
N ARG A 117 -31.35 1.70 11.61
CA ARG A 117 -31.12 0.25 11.76
C ARG A 117 -29.83 -0.09 12.49
N TYR A 118 -28.91 0.87 12.57
CA TYR A 118 -27.58 0.70 13.16
C TYR A 118 -27.40 1.58 14.40
N ASP A 119 -28.49 2.11 14.97
CA ASP A 119 -28.50 2.98 16.14
C ASP A 119 -27.56 4.20 16.00
N ILE A 120 -27.46 4.74 14.78
CA ILE A 120 -26.69 5.95 14.50
C ILE A 120 -27.57 7.16 14.78
N ASP A 121 -27.08 8.07 15.63
CA ASP A 121 -27.79 9.32 15.97
C ASP A 121 -28.13 10.13 14.70
N PRO A 122 -29.41 10.47 14.44
CA PRO A 122 -29.79 11.30 13.30
C PRO A 122 -29.12 12.68 13.27
N GLU A 123 -28.76 13.25 14.43
CA GLU A 123 -28.05 14.53 14.50
C GLU A 123 -26.58 14.42 14.08
N PHE A 124 -26.02 13.20 13.98
CA PHE A 124 -24.64 12.97 13.55
C PHE A 124 -24.30 13.58 12.18
N PHE A 125 -25.31 13.69 11.30
CA PHE A 125 -25.13 14.17 9.93
C PHE A 125 -25.48 15.65 9.72
N GLN A 126 -25.92 16.36 10.77
CA GLN A 126 -26.31 17.77 10.73
C GLN A 126 -25.16 18.73 11.05
#